data_AF-A0A6S6XNA0-F1
#
_entry.id   AF-A0A6S6XNA0-F1
#
_cell.length_a   1.000
_cell.length_b   1.000
_cell.length_c   1.000
_cell.angle_alpha   90.00
_cell.angle_beta   90.00
_cell.angle_gamma   90.00
#
_symmetry.space_group_name_H-M   'P 1'
#
loop_
_entity.id
_entity.type
_entity.pdbx_description
1 polymer ?
#
loop_
_entity_poly.entity_id
_entity_poly.type
_entity_poly.pdbx_seq_one_letter_code
_entity_poly.pdbx_strand_id
1 'polypeptide(L)'
;MSKILRRRIQIVAGDRSVRADVEDNQHRFGIIVHHDGSRVLAVEADTTHVRSPWAQCPGAAGNLPRLVGMALASHPQAAYRHTPSAEQCTHMFDLASLAIAHAARGTTRRLYDMEVHTDDSFRTELGSHGHVLSGQRRLLLRRDGELALEWPMEGDEITAGPCAGQNVRSMMRWVDVSLSDLDEIEAITIARRTLIVSISLLFDMDNLPAGVNEKMKARSGACYSYQPALIPTLTRAHGSSRDFSQRPDDLLADRK
;
A
#
# COMPACT_ATOMS: atom_id res chain seq x y z
N MET A 1 16.36 -1.11 19.31
CA MET A 1 16.96 -0.47 18.13
C MET A 1 15.87 0.20 17.32
N SER A 2 16.03 1.50 17.03
CA SER A 2 15.17 2.21 16.09
C SER A 2 15.21 1.53 14.72
N LYS A 3 14.05 1.35 14.10
CA LYS A 3 13.89 0.73 12.78
C LYS A 3 13.25 1.74 11.83
N ILE A 4 13.53 1.58 10.54
CA ILE A 4 12.96 2.41 9.48
C ILE A 4 12.39 1.53 8.38
N LEU A 5 11.13 1.73 8.03
CA LEU A 5 10.56 1.26 6.77
C LEU A 5 10.77 2.35 5.72
N ARG A 6 11.28 1.99 4.55
CA ARG A 6 11.26 2.87 3.37
C ARG A 6 10.35 2.28 2.30
N ARG A 7 9.60 3.14 1.63
CA ARG A 7 8.71 2.76 0.53
C ARG A 7 8.73 3.84 -0.54
N ARG A 8 8.79 3.42 -1.80
CA ARG A 8 8.72 4.31 -2.96
C ARG A 8 7.56 3.90 -3.86
N ILE A 9 6.82 4.88 -4.36
CA ILE A 9 5.85 4.70 -5.45
C ILE A 9 6.23 5.66 -6.58
N GLN A 10 6.34 5.14 -7.80
CA GLN A 10 6.58 5.95 -8.99
C GLN A 10 5.44 5.72 -9.98
N ILE A 11 4.86 6.81 -10.49
CA ILE A 11 3.80 6.79 -11.49
C ILE A 11 4.30 7.58 -12.69
N VAL A 12 4.19 6.99 -13.89
CA VAL A 12 4.60 7.59 -15.15
C VAL A 12 3.50 7.33 -16.18
N ALA A 13 2.95 8.40 -16.74
CA ALA A 13 1.97 8.32 -17.83
C ALA A 13 2.68 8.40 -19.19
N GLY A 14 2.22 7.56 -20.12
CA GLY A 14 2.37 7.72 -21.56
C GLY A 14 1.04 8.15 -22.19
N ASP A 15 0.94 8.12 -23.52
CA ASP A 15 -0.25 8.62 -24.24
C ASP A 15 -1.54 7.84 -23.91
N ARG A 16 -1.47 6.50 -23.87
CA ARG A 16 -2.62 5.61 -23.63
C ARG A 16 -2.36 4.55 -22.57
N SER A 17 -1.40 4.82 -21.70
CA SER A 17 -1.05 3.92 -20.61
C SER A 17 -0.44 4.67 -19.44
N VAL A 18 -0.75 4.24 -18.22
CA VAL A 18 -0.10 4.73 -17.00
C VAL A 18 0.55 3.55 -16.30
N ARG A 19 1.85 3.65 -16.06
CA ARG A 19 2.62 2.68 -15.28
C ARG A 19 2.79 3.21 -13.87
N ALA A 20 2.52 2.35 -12.89
CA ALA A 20 2.75 2.65 -11.48
C ALA A 20 3.55 1.50 -10.85
N ASP A 21 4.70 1.82 -10.26
CA ASP A 21 5.59 0.88 -9.58
C ASP A 21 5.62 1.17 -8.09
N VAL A 22 5.79 0.12 -7.29
CA VAL A 22 6.00 0.24 -5.85
C VAL A 22 7.13 -0.67 -5.40
N GLU A 23 7.92 -0.18 -4.45
CA GLU A 23 8.88 -1.00 -3.72
C GLU A 23 8.96 -0.61 -2.24
N ASP A 24 9.02 -1.61 -1.38
CA ASP A 24 9.35 -1.53 0.03
C ASP A 24 9.99 -2.84 0.50
N ASN A 25 10.15 -2.98 1.82
CA ASN A 25 10.74 -4.17 2.43
C ASN A 25 10.03 -5.48 2.07
N GLN A 26 8.72 -5.47 1.82
CA GLN A 26 7.88 -6.65 1.61
C GLN A 26 7.34 -6.78 0.18
N HIS A 27 7.31 -5.67 -0.57
CA HIS A 27 6.66 -5.57 -1.86
C HIS A 27 7.60 -5.03 -2.92
N ARG A 28 7.57 -5.62 -4.11
CA ARG A 28 8.05 -5.03 -5.36
C ARG A 28 7.17 -5.53 -6.47
N PHE A 29 6.55 -4.64 -7.23
CA PHE A 29 5.83 -4.96 -8.47
C PHE A 29 5.46 -3.66 -9.19
N GLY A 30 4.97 -3.79 -10.43
CA GLY A 30 4.35 -2.69 -11.17
C GLY A 30 2.96 -3.04 -11.68
N ILE A 31 2.14 -2.03 -11.93
CA ILE A 31 0.87 -2.12 -12.63
C ILE A 31 0.94 -1.22 -13.86
N ILE A 32 0.39 -1.68 -14.98
CA ILE A 32 0.18 -0.88 -16.18
C ILE A 32 -1.33 -0.83 -16.45
N VAL A 33 -1.87 0.38 -16.51
CA VAL A 33 -3.27 0.64 -16.89
C VAL A 33 -3.28 1.20 -18.30
N HIS A 34 -3.95 0.53 -19.23
CA HIS A 34 -4.19 1.01 -20.59
C HIS A 34 -5.56 1.67 -20.69
N HIS A 35 -5.69 2.75 -21.46
CA HIS A 35 -6.94 3.49 -21.58
C HIS A 35 -7.13 4.14 -22.95
N ASP A 36 -8.39 4.39 -23.34
CA ASP A 36 -8.75 5.16 -24.54
C ASP A 36 -8.89 6.67 -24.28
N GLY A 37 -8.52 7.13 -23.08
CA GLY A 37 -8.68 8.51 -22.62
C GLY A 37 -10.02 8.80 -21.95
N SER A 38 -10.94 7.84 -21.96
CA SER A 38 -12.23 7.90 -21.25
C SER A 38 -12.44 6.70 -20.32
N ARG A 39 -11.92 5.53 -20.67
CA ARG A 39 -12.12 4.26 -19.95
C ARG A 39 -10.86 3.41 -19.94
N VAL A 40 -10.80 2.53 -18.94
CA VAL A 40 -9.79 1.49 -18.81
C VAL A 40 -10.04 0.39 -19.85
N LEU A 41 -9.03 0.06 -20.64
CA LEU A 41 -9.05 -1.00 -21.66
C LEU A 41 -8.39 -2.29 -21.16
N ALA A 42 -7.33 -2.18 -20.36
CA ALA A 42 -6.62 -3.30 -19.77
C ALA A 42 -5.90 -2.87 -18.50
N VAL A 43 -5.71 -3.80 -17.58
CA VAL A 43 -4.86 -3.62 -16.39
C VAL A 43 -3.97 -4.85 -16.25
N GLU A 44 -2.67 -4.63 -16.29
CA GLU A 44 -1.65 -5.67 -16.26
C GLU A 44 -0.77 -5.50 -15.03
N ALA A 45 -0.37 -6.61 -14.41
CA ALA A 45 0.69 -6.58 -13.40
C ALA A 45 2.03 -6.91 -14.08
N ASP A 46 2.99 -6.00 -14.00
CA ASP A 46 4.38 -6.32 -14.30
C ASP A 46 4.98 -7.06 -13.11
N THR A 47 5.09 -8.38 -13.28
CA THR A 47 5.56 -9.31 -12.24
C THR A 47 7.03 -9.72 -12.41
N THR A 48 7.78 -9.08 -13.32
CA THR A 48 9.18 -9.44 -13.61
C THR A 48 10.05 -9.47 -12.34
N HIS A 49 9.82 -8.55 -11.40
CA HIS A 49 10.54 -8.45 -10.14
C HIS A 49 9.62 -8.64 -8.92
N VAL A 50 8.58 -9.47 -9.05
CA VAL A 50 7.58 -9.61 -8.00
C VAL A 50 8.21 -10.05 -6.67
N ARG A 51 8.00 -9.23 -5.64
CA ARG A 51 8.19 -9.62 -4.25
C ARG A 51 6.90 -9.36 -3.50
N SER A 52 6.50 -10.33 -2.70
CA SER A 52 5.30 -10.27 -1.89
C SER A 52 5.52 -11.02 -0.58
N PRO A 53 4.74 -10.71 0.47
CA PRO A 53 4.85 -11.43 1.73
C PRO A 53 4.40 -12.90 1.60
N TRP A 54 3.33 -13.17 0.86
CA TRP A 54 2.81 -14.53 0.69
C TRP A 54 3.05 -15.03 -0.73
N ALA A 55 3.31 -16.34 -0.87
CA ALA A 55 3.54 -16.98 -2.16
C ALA A 55 2.30 -16.92 -3.08
N GLN A 56 1.11 -16.78 -2.49
CA GLN A 56 -0.17 -16.71 -3.19
C GLN A 56 -0.50 -15.30 -3.69
N CYS A 57 0.13 -14.23 -3.15
CA CYS A 57 -0.17 -12.85 -3.54
C CYS A 57 -0.11 -12.58 -5.05
N PRO A 58 0.86 -13.14 -5.83
CA PRO A 58 0.93 -12.91 -7.27
C PRO A 58 -0.34 -13.36 -8.03
N GLY A 59 -1.08 -14.35 -7.52
CA GLY A 59 -2.34 -14.80 -8.11
C GLY A 59 -3.43 -13.72 -8.17
N ALA A 60 -3.31 -12.66 -7.35
CA ALA A 60 -4.24 -11.54 -7.36
C ALA A 60 -4.21 -10.73 -8.68
N ALA A 61 -3.14 -10.84 -9.46
CA ALA A 61 -3.07 -10.21 -10.79
C ALA A 61 -4.22 -10.66 -11.70
N GLY A 62 -4.71 -11.90 -11.54
CA GLY A 62 -5.86 -12.42 -12.29
C GLY A 62 -7.19 -11.70 -12.01
N ASN A 63 -7.29 -10.91 -10.94
CA ASN A 63 -8.50 -10.16 -10.60
C ASN A 63 -8.48 -8.71 -11.12
N LEU A 64 -7.33 -8.19 -11.55
CA LEU A 64 -7.19 -6.84 -12.10
C LEU A 64 -8.05 -6.57 -13.36
N PRO A 65 -8.29 -7.54 -14.27
CA PRO A 65 -9.17 -7.35 -15.42
C PRO A 65 -10.60 -6.90 -15.07
N ARG A 66 -11.03 -7.06 -13.82
CA ARG A 66 -12.33 -6.53 -13.35
C ARG A 66 -12.43 -5.00 -13.34
N LEU A 67 -11.32 -4.29 -13.58
CA LEU A 67 -11.30 -2.85 -13.77
C LEU A 67 -11.52 -2.42 -15.23
N VAL A 68 -11.52 -3.36 -16.19
CA VAL A 68 -11.78 -3.05 -17.60
C VAL A 68 -13.19 -2.49 -17.78
N GLY A 69 -13.31 -1.41 -18.55
CA GLY A 69 -14.56 -0.68 -18.77
C GLY A 69 -14.86 0.40 -17.72
N MET A 70 -14.12 0.44 -16.60
CA MET A 70 -14.19 1.53 -15.63
C MET A 70 -13.91 2.86 -16.32
N ALA A 71 -14.76 3.86 -16.10
CA ALA A 71 -14.49 5.22 -16.54
C ALA A 71 -13.27 5.79 -15.79
N LEU A 72 -12.41 6.50 -16.50
CA LEU A 72 -11.32 7.23 -15.86
C LEU A 72 -11.93 8.24 -14.88
N ALA A 73 -11.40 8.26 -13.66
CA ALA A 73 -11.92 9.07 -12.58
C ALA A 73 -10.75 9.65 -11.78
N SER A 74 -10.77 10.94 -11.51
CA SER A 74 -9.66 11.67 -10.85
C SER A 74 -9.46 11.32 -9.38
N HIS A 75 -10.45 10.69 -8.75
CA HIS A 75 -10.40 10.33 -7.34
C HIS A 75 -9.47 9.12 -7.12
N PRO A 76 -8.46 9.20 -6.23
CA PRO A 76 -7.43 8.15 -6.07
C PRO A 76 -7.98 6.80 -5.59
N GLN A 77 -9.19 6.78 -5.03
CA GLN A 77 -9.89 5.57 -4.59
C GLN A 77 -11.10 5.18 -5.45
N ALA A 78 -11.26 5.76 -6.66
CA ALA A 78 -12.44 5.50 -7.50
C ALA A 78 -12.66 4.01 -7.80
N ALA A 79 -11.59 3.22 -7.91
CA ALA A 79 -11.67 1.78 -8.18
C ALA A 79 -12.49 1.01 -7.12
N TYR A 80 -12.45 1.46 -5.86
CA TYR A 80 -13.20 0.84 -4.75
C TYR A 80 -14.72 0.92 -4.93
N ARG A 81 -15.21 1.83 -5.78
CA ARG A 81 -16.64 1.96 -6.12
C ARG A 81 -17.03 1.15 -7.36
N HIS A 82 -16.05 0.57 -8.05
CA HIS A 82 -16.26 -0.14 -9.32
C HIS A 82 -16.31 -1.66 -9.13
N THR A 83 -15.46 -2.23 -8.27
CA THR A 83 -15.37 -3.69 -8.09
C THR A 83 -15.08 -4.04 -6.62
N PRO A 84 -15.51 -5.23 -6.12
CA PRO A 84 -15.24 -5.65 -4.75
C PRO A 84 -13.73 -5.71 -4.44
N SER A 85 -13.26 -4.77 -3.63
CA SER A 85 -11.84 -4.65 -3.26
C SER A 85 -11.33 -5.79 -2.38
N ALA A 86 -12.22 -6.44 -1.62
CA ALA A 86 -11.89 -7.57 -0.75
C ALA A 86 -11.29 -8.76 -1.51
N GLU A 87 -11.72 -8.97 -2.76
CA GLU A 87 -11.20 -10.03 -3.63
C GLU A 87 -9.89 -9.66 -4.32
N GLN A 88 -9.46 -8.40 -4.23
CA GLN A 88 -8.24 -7.90 -4.85
C GLN A 88 -7.06 -7.99 -3.89
N CYS A 89 -5.83 -8.02 -4.40
CA CYS A 89 -4.68 -7.66 -3.57
C CYS A 89 -4.76 -6.16 -3.31
N THR A 90 -4.91 -5.77 -2.04
CA THR A 90 -5.07 -4.36 -1.67
C THR A 90 -3.94 -3.48 -2.21
N HIS A 91 -2.71 -3.99 -2.24
CA HIS A 91 -1.56 -3.21 -2.72
C HIS A 91 -1.55 -3.01 -4.24
N MET A 92 -1.89 -4.05 -5.01
CA MET A 92 -2.02 -3.93 -6.47
C MET A 92 -3.22 -3.07 -6.84
N PHE A 93 -4.32 -3.21 -6.09
CA PHE A 93 -5.55 -2.47 -6.32
C PHE A 93 -5.41 -0.98 -6.00
N ASP A 94 -4.77 -0.64 -4.88
CA ASP A 94 -4.40 0.75 -4.55
C ASP A 94 -3.55 1.34 -5.69
N LEU A 95 -2.55 0.60 -6.18
CA LEU A 95 -1.66 1.07 -7.24
C LEU A 95 -2.38 1.25 -8.60
N ALA A 96 -3.28 0.34 -8.96
CA ALA A 96 -4.12 0.46 -10.14
C ALA A 96 -5.07 1.67 -10.06
N SER A 97 -5.69 1.88 -8.89
CA SER A 97 -6.59 3.02 -8.65
C SER A 97 -5.85 4.36 -8.78
N LEU A 98 -4.61 4.44 -8.28
CA LEU A 98 -3.74 5.60 -8.49
C LEU A 98 -3.44 5.80 -9.98
N ALA A 99 -3.01 4.76 -10.70
CA ALA A 99 -2.74 4.88 -12.13
C ALA A 99 -3.95 5.37 -12.94
N ILE A 100 -5.17 4.89 -12.62
CA ILE A 100 -6.43 5.37 -13.22
C ILE A 100 -6.67 6.85 -12.91
N ALA A 101 -6.45 7.27 -11.66
CA ALA A 101 -6.62 8.67 -11.26
C ALA A 101 -5.63 9.60 -11.97
N HIS A 102 -4.38 9.18 -12.12
CA HIS A 102 -3.35 9.92 -12.86
C HIS A 102 -3.68 10.02 -14.34
N ALA A 103 -4.19 8.95 -14.96
CA ALA A 103 -4.69 8.98 -16.34
C ALA A 103 -5.81 10.02 -16.51
N ALA A 104 -6.75 10.08 -15.57
CA ALA A 104 -7.87 11.03 -15.60
C ALA A 104 -7.43 12.48 -15.39
N ARG A 105 -6.42 12.71 -14.54
CA ARG A 105 -5.91 14.05 -14.21
C ARG A 105 -4.89 14.57 -15.22
N GLY A 106 -4.40 13.73 -16.13
CA GLY A 106 -3.32 14.09 -17.05
C GLY A 106 -1.97 14.31 -16.35
N THR A 107 -1.78 13.71 -15.16
CA THR A 107 -0.51 13.81 -14.42
C THR A 107 0.53 12.94 -15.11
N THR A 108 1.58 13.55 -15.66
CA THR A 108 2.58 12.86 -16.48
C THR A 108 3.57 12.03 -15.65
N ARG A 109 3.93 12.52 -14.47
CA ARG A 109 4.83 11.84 -13.54
C ARG A 109 4.47 12.21 -12.10
N ARG A 110 4.62 11.23 -11.20
CA ARG A 110 4.54 11.43 -9.76
C ARG A 110 5.48 10.48 -9.04
N LEU A 111 6.20 11.00 -8.06
CA LEU A 111 7.06 10.23 -7.16
C LEU A 111 6.62 10.44 -5.72
N TYR A 112 6.47 9.33 -4.99
CA TYR A 112 6.29 9.34 -3.56
C TYR A 112 7.43 8.57 -2.89
N ASP A 113 8.08 9.24 -1.95
CA ASP A 113 9.08 8.65 -1.07
C ASP A 113 8.55 8.71 0.36
N MET A 114 8.47 7.55 1.02
CA MET A 114 7.95 7.44 2.37
C MET A 114 8.95 6.78 3.30
N GLU A 115 8.99 7.30 4.53
CA GLU A 115 9.77 6.76 5.63
C GLU A 115 8.87 6.60 6.84
N VAL A 116 8.91 5.44 7.49
CA VAL A 116 8.31 5.25 8.81
C VAL A 116 9.42 4.91 9.79
N HIS A 117 9.71 5.85 10.67
CA HIS A 117 10.65 5.72 11.77
C HIS A 117 9.92 5.12 12.97
N THR A 118 10.52 4.14 13.62
CA THR A 118 10.02 3.57 14.89
C THR A 118 11.14 3.60 15.92
N ASP A 119 10.78 3.76 17.18
CA ASP A 119 11.73 3.61 18.28
C ASP A 119 11.64 2.21 18.91
N ASP A 120 12.31 2.03 20.04
CA ASP A 120 12.39 0.78 20.78
C ASP A 120 11.09 0.44 21.52
N SER A 121 10.18 1.40 21.65
CA SER A 121 8.87 1.19 22.29
C SER A 121 7.84 0.59 21.33
N PHE A 122 8.06 0.68 20.00
CA PHE A 122 7.11 0.19 19.01
C PHE A 122 6.94 -1.33 19.10
N ARG A 123 5.72 -1.75 19.41
CA ARG A 123 5.39 -3.16 19.64
C ARG A 123 3.93 -3.46 19.30
N THR A 124 3.60 -4.74 19.35
CA THR A 124 2.24 -5.21 19.19
C THR A 124 1.89 -6.25 20.24
N GLU A 125 0.67 -6.16 20.73
CA GLU A 125 0.08 -7.12 21.66
C GLU A 125 -1.25 -7.63 21.09
N LEU A 126 -1.66 -8.84 21.50
CA LEU A 126 -2.95 -9.39 21.11
C LEU A 126 -4.03 -8.78 22.00
N GLY A 127 -4.90 -7.95 21.42
CA GLY A 127 -6.10 -7.43 22.08
C GLY A 127 -7.35 -8.24 21.75
N SER A 128 -8.46 -7.84 22.37
CA SER A 128 -9.78 -8.48 22.21
C SER A 128 -10.32 -8.44 20.77
N HIS A 129 -9.87 -7.49 19.96
CA HIS A 129 -10.29 -7.28 18.57
C HIS A 129 -9.12 -7.43 17.58
N GLY A 130 -8.07 -8.15 17.97
CA GLY A 130 -6.85 -8.34 17.17
C GLY A 130 -5.65 -7.56 17.70
N HIS A 131 -4.64 -7.40 16.85
CA HIS A 131 -3.39 -6.76 17.24
C HIS A 131 -3.59 -5.27 17.59
N VAL A 132 -3.19 -4.90 18.81
CA VAL A 132 -3.08 -3.50 19.25
C VAL A 132 -1.63 -3.09 19.12
N LEU A 133 -1.40 -1.91 18.55
CA LEU A 133 -0.07 -1.32 18.43
C LEU A 133 0.14 -0.26 19.51
N SER A 134 1.34 -0.21 20.06
CA SER A 134 1.79 0.84 20.98
C SER A 134 3.21 1.25 20.65
N GLY A 135 3.64 2.38 21.21
CA GLY A 135 4.95 2.96 21.01
C GLY A 135 5.01 3.95 19.85
N GLN A 136 6.09 4.72 19.84
CA GLN A 136 6.25 5.89 18.99
C GLN A 136 6.63 5.51 17.57
N ARG A 137 6.00 6.18 16.62
CA ARG A 137 6.32 6.11 15.19
C ARG A 137 6.25 7.50 14.58
N ARG A 138 6.96 7.70 13.48
CA ARG A 138 6.87 8.93 12.70
C ARG A 138 6.89 8.62 11.21
N LEU A 139 5.85 9.03 10.50
CA LEU A 139 5.79 8.98 9.04
C LEU A 139 6.32 10.29 8.46
N LEU A 140 7.15 10.18 7.43
CA LEU A 140 7.44 11.24 6.48
C LEU A 140 7.01 10.77 5.10
N LEU A 141 6.29 11.60 4.36
CA LEU A 141 5.94 11.38 2.96
C LEU A 141 6.34 12.60 2.16
N ARG A 142 7.24 12.38 1.20
CA ARG A 142 7.63 13.37 0.19
C ARG A 142 6.92 13.07 -1.11
N ARG A 143 6.37 14.11 -1.72
CA ARG A 143 5.75 14.09 -3.04
C ARG A 143 6.62 14.91 -3.98
N ASP A 144 7.21 14.26 -4.98
CA ASP A 144 8.14 14.86 -5.94
C ASP A 144 9.31 15.59 -5.25
N GLY A 145 9.84 15.00 -4.16
CA GLY A 145 10.95 15.55 -3.37
C GLY A 145 10.51 16.49 -2.23
N GLU A 146 9.33 17.10 -2.35
CA GLU A 146 8.81 18.04 -1.35
C GLU A 146 8.08 17.32 -0.22
N LEU A 147 8.30 17.75 1.04
CA LEU A 147 7.61 17.17 2.19
C LEU A 147 6.11 17.51 2.12
N ALA A 148 5.28 16.49 1.93
CA ALA A 148 3.83 16.64 1.81
C ALA A 148 3.09 16.25 3.10
N LEU A 149 3.57 15.22 3.82
CA LEU A 149 3.01 14.84 5.13
C LEU A 149 4.13 14.50 6.11
N GLU A 150 3.94 14.93 7.36
CA GLU A 150 4.70 14.46 8.52
C GLU A 150 3.72 14.14 9.64
N TRP A 151 3.69 12.87 10.08
CA TRP A 151 2.80 12.42 11.15
C TRP A 151 3.60 11.79 12.29
N PRO A 152 3.71 12.46 13.44
CA PRO A 152 4.05 11.78 14.68
C PRO A 152 2.86 10.91 15.11
N MET A 153 3.16 9.76 15.70
CA MET A 153 2.16 8.75 16.04
C MET A 153 2.50 8.01 17.33
N GLU A 154 1.45 7.60 18.04
CA GLU A 154 1.50 6.58 19.10
C GLU A 154 0.65 5.39 18.64
N GLY A 155 1.29 4.23 18.45
CA GLY A 155 0.62 3.05 17.90
C GLY A 155 0.03 3.29 16.51
N ASP A 156 -1.31 3.36 16.42
CA ASP A 156 -2.07 3.63 15.18
C ASP A 156 -2.74 5.03 15.18
N GLU A 157 -2.53 5.85 16.21
CA GLU A 157 -3.11 7.18 16.30
C GLU A 157 -2.10 8.27 15.88
N ILE A 158 -2.57 9.23 15.09
CA ILE A 158 -1.80 10.42 14.72
C ILE A 158 -1.90 11.43 15.86
N THR A 159 -0.76 11.90 16.38
CA THR A 159 -0.72 12.70 17.63
C THR A 159 -0.60 14.20 17.41
N ALA A 160 -0.33 14.67 16.18
CA ALA A 160 -0.23 16.09 15.87
C ALA A 160 -0.62 16.42 14.42
N GLY A 161 -0.82 17.72 14.17
CA GLY A 161 -1.19 18.25 12.85
C GLY A 161 -2.69 18.14 12.55
N PRO A 162 -3.10 18.44 11.30
CA PRO A 162 -4.53 18.48 10.91
C PRO A 162 -5.27 17.14 11.06
N CYS A 163 -4.54 16.03 11.04
CA CYS A 163 -5.07 14.68 11.21
C CYS A 163 -4.96 14.17 12.67
N ALA A 164 -4.64 15.02 13.65
CA ALA A 164 -4.50 14.60 15.04
C ALA A 164 -5.79 13.93 15.57
N GLY A 165 -5.63 12.87 16.36
CA GLY A 165 -6.72 12.05 16.90
C GLY A 165 -7.33 11.07 15.89
N GLN A 166 -6.90 11.09 14.63
CA GLN A 166 -7.34 10.08 13.66
C GLN A 166 -6.57 8.77 13.86
N ASN A 167 -7.31 7.66 13.87
CA ASN A 167 -6.73 6.33 13.84
C ASN A 167 -6.53 5.89 12.38
N VAL A 168 -5.31 5.49 12.02
CA VAL A 168 -4.97 5.17 10.62
C VAL A 168 -5.78 4.02 10.05
N ARG A 169 -6.33 3.12 10.87
CA ARG A 169 -7.15 2.01 10.37
C ARG A 169 -8.52 2.50 9.90
N SER A 170 -9.11 3.50 10.56
CA SER A 170 -10.48 3.97 10.33
C SER A 170 -10.59 5.36 9.68
N MET A 171 -9.48 6.11 9.58
CA MET A 171 -9.49 7.53 9.17
C MET A 171 -10.11 7.80 7.79
N MET A 172 -10.19 6.83 6.89
CA MET A 172 -10.68 7.09 5.52
C MET A 172 -12.13 7.59 5.48
N ARG A 173 -12.97 7.23 6.46
CA ARG A 173 -14.31 7.81 6.57
C ARG A 173 -14.28 9.31 6.87
N TRP A 174 -13.34 9.75 7.69
CA TRP A 174 -13.14 11.16 7.97
C TRP A 174 -12.61 11.88 6.73
N VAL A 175 -11.62 11.29 6.05
CA VAL A 175 -11.06 11.81 4.79
C VAL A 175 -12.16 12.07 3.76
N ASP A 176 -13.03 11.09 3.53
CA ASP A 176 -14.12 11.17 2.55
C ASP A 176 -15.12 12.31 2.83
N VAL A 177 -15.28 12.70 4.09
CA VAL A 177 -16.26 13.73 4.50
C VAL A 177 -15.61 15.10 4.70
N SER A 178 -14.32 15.14 5.06
CA SER A 178 -13.64 16.36 5.49
C SER A 178 -12.72 16.97 4.44
N LEU A 179 -12.28 16.20 3.45
CA LEU A 179 -11.32 16.66 2.45
C LEU A 179 -11.92 16.65 1.04
N SER A 180 -11.54 17.64 0.24
CA SER A 180 -11.93 17.77 -1.17
C SER A 180 -10.72 17.87 -2.11
N ASP A 181 -9.54 18.19 -1.59
CA ASP A 181 -8.30 18.19 -2.35
C ASP A 181 -7.87 16.74 -2.65
N LEU A 182 -7.96 16.37 -3.94
CA LEU A 182 -7.63 15.02 -4.41
C LEU A 182 -6.15 14.66 -4.22
N ASP A 183 -5.27 15.65 -4.27
CA ASP A 183 -3.83 15.49 -4.13
C ASP A 183 -3.48 15.23 -2.64
N GLU A 184 -4.22 15.85 -1.71
CA GLU A 184 -4.15 15.56 -0.26
C GLU A 184 -4.73 14.18 0.08
N ILE A 185 -5.92 13.85 -0.44
CA ILE A 185 -6.57 12.54 -0.24
C ILE A 185 -5.66 11.41 -0.74
N GLU A 186 -5.00 11.62 -1.89
CA GLU A 186 -4.02 10.68 -2.45
C GLU A 186 -2.83 10.47 -1.51
N ALA A 187 -2.20 11.55 -1.05
CA ALA A 187 -1.07 11.49 -0.12
C ALA A 187 -1.45 10.76 1.17
N ILE A 188 -2.64 11.04 1.74
CA ILE A 188 -3.17 10.38 2.94
C ILE A 188 -3.40 8.88 2.71
N THR A 189 -3.97 8.51 1.56
CA THR A 189 -4.22 7.11 1.21
C THR A 189 -2.90 6.32 1.13
N ILE A 190 -1.87 6.91 0.52
CA ILE A 190 -0.52 6.32 0.40
C ILE A 190 0.17 6.24 1.77
N ALA A 191 0.11 7.32 2.55
CA ALA A 191 0.64 7.41 3.91
C ALA A 191 0.07 6.32 4.81
N ARG A 192 -1.26 6.21 4.84
CA ARG A 192 -1.99 5.18 5.59
C ARG A 192 -1.54 3.78 5.20
N ARG A 193 -1.43 3.47 3.91
CA ARG A 193 -0.98 2.14 3.46
C ARG A 193 0.45 1.85 3.91
N THR A 194 1.33 2.84 3.82
CA THR A 194 2.73 2.71 4.25
C THR A 194 2.84 2.39 5.73
N LEU A 195 2.05 3.06 6.56
CA LEU A 195 1.97 2.79 7.99
C LEU A 195 1.45 1.37 8.30
N ILE A 196 0.48 0.87 7.55
CA ILE A 196 0.03 -0.54 7.71
C ILE A 196 1.14 -1.51 7.33
N VAL A 197 1.91 -1.23 6.27
CA VAL A 197 3.06 -2.07 5.86
C VAL A 197 4.19 -2.04 6.88
N SER A 198 4.42 -0.91 7.57
CA SER A 198 5.51 -0.78 8.53
C SER A 198 5.36 -1.66 9.77
N ILE A 199 4.17 -2.22 10.00
CA ILE A 199 3.93 -3.24 11.03
C ILE A 199 4.84 -4.47 10.80
N SER A 200 5.23 -4.73 9.55
CA SER A 200 6.19 -5.80 9.23
C SER A 200 7.55 -5.64 9.92
N LEU A 201 7.94 -4.43 10.35
CA LEU A 201 9.18 -4.21 11.11
C LEU A 201 9.21 -4.95 12.46
N LEU A 202 8.05 -5.33 12.99
CA LEU A 202 7.91 -6.06 14.25
C LEU A 202 8.15 -7.56 14.11
N PHE A 203 8.24 -8.08 12.89
CA PHE A 203 8.25 -9.51 12.63
C PHE A 203 9.43 -9.92 11.74
N ASP A 204 10.04 -11.05 12.07
CA ASP A 204 10.82 -11.78 11.09
C ASP A 204 9.85 -12.50 10.16
N MET A 205 9.71 -11.97 8.95
CA MET A 205 8.74 -12.44 7.98
C MET A 205 9.07 -13.82 7.40
N ASP A 206 10.32 -14.28 7.53
CA ASP A 206 10.72 -15.63 7.12
C ASP A 206 10.58 -16.64 8.27
N ASN A 207 10.65 -16.17 9.52
CA ASN A 207 10.58 -17.01 10.72
C ASN A 207 9.31 -16.72 11.55
N LEU A 208 8.14 -16.71 10.92
CA LEU A 208 6.88 -16.56 11.63
C LEU A 208 6.57 -17.83 12.46
N PRO A 209 5.94 -17.69 13.65
CA PRO A 209 5.59 -18.84 14.49
C PRO A 209 4.67 -19.84 13.79
N ALA A 210 4.76 -21.10 14.19
CA ALA A 210 3.81 -22.14 13.79
C ALA A 210 2.35 -21.71 14.12
N GLY A 211 1.40 -22.12 13.28
CA GLY A 211 0.00 -21.74 13.43
C GLY A 211 -0.32 -20.29 13.02
N VAL A 212 0.60 -19.58 12.35
CA VAL A 212 0.35 -18.22 11.86
C VAL A 212 -0.92 -18.12 11.00
N ASN A 213 -1.24 -19.15 10.21
CA ASN A 213 -2.45 -19.17 9.38
C ASN A 213 -3.73 -19.08 10.23
N GLU A 214 -3.75 -19.69 11.42
CA GLU A 214 -4.87 -19.57 12.36
C GLU A 214 -5.05 -18.13 12.82
N LYS A 215 -3.95 -17.44 13.13
CA LYS A 215 -3.95 -16.02 13.48
C LYS A 215 -4.38 -15.13 12.30
N MET A 216 -4.14 -15.56 11.06
CA MET A 216 -4.59 -14.83 9.86
C MET A 216 -6.11 -14.93 9.62
N LYS A 217 -6.84 -15.83 10.29
CA LYS A 217 -8.33 -15.87 10.21
C LYS A 217 -8.98 -14.57 10.66
N ALA A 218 -8.37 -13.84 11.61
CA ALA A 218 -8.84 -12.51 12.01
C ALA A 218 -8.80 -11.48 10.87
N ARG A 219 -8.09 -11.79 9.77
CA ARG A 219 -8.00 -10.97 8.55
C ARG A 219 -8.81 -11.54 7.39
N SER A 220 -9.66 -12.55 7.64
CA SER A 220 -10.46 -13.20 6.62
C SER A 220 -11.24 -12.18 5.79
N GLY A 221 -11.09 -12.25 4.47
CA GLY A 221 -11.72 -11.34 3.51
C GLY A 221 -11.03 -9.97 3.36
N ALA A 222 -9.92 -9.70 4.03
CA ALA A 222 -9.26 -8.39 3.96
C ALA A 222 -8.56 -8.12 2.61
N CYS A 223 -8.14 -9.17 1.90
CA CYS A 223 -7.55 -9.09 0.56
C CYS A 223 -7.56 -10.48 -0.11
N TYR A 224 -7.07 -10.57 -1.34
CA TYR A 224 -6.91 -11.81 -2.10
C TYR A 224 -6.29 -12.95 -1.28
N SER A 225 -5.08 -12.78 -0.72
CA SER A 225 -4.42 -13.88 0.01
C SER A 225 -5.09 -14.23 1.34
N TYR A 226 -5.94 -13.35 1.87
CA TYR A 226 -6.72 -13.60 3.07
C TYR A 226 -8.15 -14.02 2.77
N GLN A 227 -8.45 -14.49 1.56
CA GLN A 227 -9.73 -15.16 1.32
C GLN A 227 -9.82 -16.43 2.19
N PRO A 228 -11.02 -16.76 2.74
CA PRO A 228 -11.20 -17.94 3.58
C PRO A 228 -10.65 -19.23 2.97
N ALA A 229 -10.78 -19.39 1.65
CA ALA A 229 -10.31 -20.56 0.91
C ALA A 229 -8.77 -20.65 0.80
N LEU A 230 -8.05 -19.52 0.90
CA LEU A 230 -6.59 -19.48 0.75
C LEU A 230 -5.84 -19.47 2.09
N ILE A 231 -6.45 -18.98 3.17
CA ILE A 231 -5.82 -18.93 4.49
C ILE A 231 -5.26 -20.28 4.95
N PRO A 232 -5.96 -21.43 4.80
CA PRO A 232 -5.44 -22.73 5.24
C PRO A 232 -4.14 -23.13 4.55
N THR A 233 -3.95 -22.73 3.29
CA THR A 233 -2.80 -23.10 2.44
C THR A 233 -1.81 -21.96 2.28
N LEU A 234 -1.97 -20.87 3.03
CA LEU A 234 -1.12 -19.68 2.94
C LEU A 234 0.32 -20.01 3.34
N THR A 235 1.28 -19.65 2.48
CA THR A 235 2.71 -19.93 2.71
C THR A 235 3.53 -18.67 2.51
N ARG A 236 4.60 -18.54 3.30
CA ARG A 236 5.56 -17.43 3.16
C ARG A 236 6.30 -17.55 1.84
N ALA A 237 6.47 -16.41 1.18
CA ALA A 237 7.48 -16.31 0.12
C ALA A 237 8.84 -16.08 0.80
N HIS A 238 9.47 -17.16 1.26
CA HIS A 238 10.72 -17.08 2.01
C HIS A 238 11.81 -16.33 1.23
N GLY A 239 12.59 -15.49 1.93
CA GLY A 239 13.65 -14.69 1.34
C GLY A 239 13.15 -13.57 0.44
N SER A 240 11.86 -13.19 0.51
CA SER A 240 11.31 -12.07 -0.26
C SER A 240 11.56 -10.71 0.39
N SER A 241 11.74 -10.66 1.71
CA SER A 241 11.97 -9.41 2.43
C SER A 241 13.32 -8.78 2.05
N ARG A 242 13.37 -7.46 1.95
CA ARG A 242 14.58 -6.67 1.71
C ARG A 242 14.68 -5.56 2.74
N ASP A 243 15.88 -5.22 3.18
CA ASP A 243 16.11 -4.07 4.04
C ASP A 243 16.73 -2.92 3.24
N PHE A 244 16.01 -1.80 3.23
CA PHE A 244 16.38 -0.53 2.58
C PHE A 244 16.77 0.56 3.60
N SER A 245 16.81 0.25 4.90
CA SER A 245 17.07 1.22 5.97
C SER A 245 18.25 2.16 5.68
N GLN A 246 19.37 1.60 5.22
CA GLN A 246 20.61 2.29 4.86
C GLN A 246 20.83 2.47 3.35
N ARG A 247 19.87 2.07 2.51
CA ARG A 247 20.00 2.09 1.04
C ARG A 247 18.72 2.60 0.37
N PRO A 248 18.26 3.82 0.68
CA PRO A 248 17.06 4.39 0.08
C PRO A 248 17.12 4.45 -1.45
N ASP A 249 18.30 4.67 -2.02
CA ASP A 249 18.49 4.85 -3.46
C ASP A 249 18.41 3.54 -4.27
N ASP A 250 18.40 2.39 -3.59
CA ASP A 250 18.18 1.07 -4.19
C ASP A 250 16.69 0.83 -4.50
N LEU A 251 15.77 1.59 -3.88
CA LEU A 251 14.34 1.49 -4.15
C LEU A 251 14.03 1.90 -5.59
N LEU A 252 13.40 0.99 -6.33
CA LEU A 252 13.05 1.07 -7.74
C LEU A 252 14.27 1.40 -8.62
N ALA A 253 15.47 0.93 -8.25
CA ALA A 253 16.69 1.18 -9.02
C ALA A 253 16.61 0.63 -10.46
N ASP A 254 15.78 -0.40 -10.69
CA ASP A 254 15.49 -0.97 -12.01
C ASP A 254 14.49 -0.15 -12.85
N ARG A 255 14.05 1.01 -12.35
CA ARG A 255 13.09 1.92 -12.99
C ARG A 255 13.62 3.35 -13.16
N LYS A 256 14.93 3.55 -12.96
CA LYS A 256 15.64 4.81 -13.22
C LYS A 256 15.77 5.09 -14.71
#